data_AF-A0A2P1QRX0-F1
#
_entry.id   AF-A0A2P1QRX0-F1
#
_cell.length_a   1.000
_cell.length_b   1.000
_cell.length_c   1.000
_cell.angle_alpha   90.00
_cell.angle_beta   90.00
_cell.angle_gamma   90.00
#
_symmetry.space_group_name_H-M   'P 1'
#
loop_
_entity.id
_entity.type
_entity.pdbx_description
1 polymer ?
#
loop_
_entity_poly.entity_id
_entity_poly.type
_entity_poly.pdbx_seq_one_letter_code
_entity_poly.pdbx_strand_id
1 'polypeptide(L)'
;MKEQNHTCHAIGCNTKTKPEMFMCLKHWRMIPKRTQQLIWKYYRPGQCDDWKPSLEYCITAKLALCEVATKEKISVNGDEDELKLYDWLMGKPTA
;
A
#
# COMPACT_ATOMS: atom_id res chain seq x y z
N MET A 1 -18.83 -8.35 9.08
CA MET A 1 -17.72 -7.37 8.99
C MET A 1 -17.76 -6.78 7.60
N LYS A 2 -17.87 -5.45 7.47
CA LYS A 2 -18.12 -4.81 6.17
C LYS A 2 -16.93 -5.05 5.25
N GLU A 3 -17.20 -5.72 4.15
CA GLU A 3 -16.37 -5.84 2.97
C GLU A 3 -16.21 -4.43 2.40
N GLN A 4 -15.34 -3.62 3.00
CA GLN A 4 -14.88 -2.40 2.36
C GLN A 4 -14.27 -2.84 1.04
N ASN A 5 -14.64 -2.21 -0.07
CA ASN A 5 -14.08 -2.47 -1.40
C ASN A 5 -12.58 -2.14 -1.38
N HIS A 6 -11.80 -3.01 -0.75
CA HIS A 6 -10.36 -2.89 -0.67
C HIS A 6 -9.83 -3.29 -2.04
N THR A 7 -9.11 -2.38 -2.67
CA THR A 7 -8.54 -2.57 -3.99
C THR A 7 -7.03 -2.70 -3.87
N CYS A 8 -6.43 -3.24 -4.91
CA CYS A 8 -4.99 -3.25 -5.07
C CYS A 8 -4.43 -1.84 -4.87
N HIS A 9 -3.36 -1.73 -4.09
CA HIS A 9 -2.72 -0.44 -3.84
C HIS A 9 -1.80 0.04 -4.98
N ALA A 10 -1.60 -0.77 -6.03
CA ALA A 10 -0.85 -0.32 -7.20
C ALA A 10 -1.61 0.80 -7.90
N ILE A 11 -0.90 1.87 -8.28
CA ILE A 11 -1.45 3.09 -8.86
C ILE A 11 -2.37 2.76 -10.05
N GLY A 12 -3.64 3.15 -9.96
CA GLY A 12 -4.65 2.96 -11.00
C GLY A 12 -5.21 1.53 -11.11
N CYS A 13 -4.89 0.63 -10.18
CA CYS A 13 -5.39 -0.75 -10.21
C CYS A 13 -6.65 -0.93 -9.35
N ASN A 14 -7.78 -1.17 -10.02
CA ASN A 14 -9.07 -1.39 -9.35
C ASN A 14 -9.38 -2.86 -9.01
N THR A 15 -8.39 -3.74 -9.03
CA THR A 15 -8.60 -5.16 -8.70
C THR A 15 -8.98 -5.29 -7.23
N LYS A 16 -10.13 -5.90 -6.93
CA LYS A 16 -10.56 -6.16 -5.55
C LYS A 16 -9.59 -7.13 -4.86
N THR A 17 -9.22 -6.80 -3.63
CA THR A 17 -8.34 -7.59 -2.77
C THR A 17 -8.97 -7.71 -1.38
N LYS A 18 -8.49 -8.67 -0.59
CA LYS A 18 -8.87 -8.76 0.82
C LYS A 18 -8.11 -7.70 1.63
N PRO A 19 -8.63 -7.20 2.77
CA PRO A 19 -7.93 -6.23 3.62
C PRO A 19 -6.53 -6.67 4.09
N GLU A 20 -6.28 -7.98 4.18
CA GLU A 20 -4.98 -8.54 4.56
C GLU A 20 -3.98 -8.55 3.39
N MET A 21 -4.43 -8.26 2.16
CA MET A 21 -3.64 -8.28 0.95
C MET A 21 -3.29 -6.86 0.52
N PHE A 22 -1.99 -6.53 0.57
CA PHE A 22 -1.48 -5.23 0.16
C PHE A 22 -1.74 -4.91 -1.33
N MET A 23 -1.60 -5.90 -2.22
CA MET A 23 -1.82 -5.75 -3.66
C MET A 23 -2.41 -7.05 -4.24
N CYS A 24 -2.94 -6.97 -5.46
CA CYS A 24 -3.31 -8.17 -6.21
C CYS A 24 -2.06 -9.04 -6.49
N LEU A 25 -2.26 -10.34 -6.76
CA LEU A 25 -1.14 -11.27 -6.94
C LEU A 25 -0.16 -10.84 -8.05
N LYS A 26 -0.67 -10.25 -9.15
CA LYS A 26 0.15 -9.73 -10.25
C LYS A 26 1.14 -8.68 -9.72
N HIS A 27 0.61 -7.62 -9.11
CA HIS A 27 1.41 -6.49 -8.62
C HIS A 27 2.27 -6.86 -7.40
N TRP A 28 1.78 -7.73 -6.53
CA TRP A 28 2.60 -8.26 -5.44
C TRP A 28 3.88 -8.94 -5.95
N ARG A 29 3.78 -9.74 -7.01
CA ARG A 29 4.94 -10.39 -7.65
C ARG A 29 5.88 -9.41 -8.35
N MET A 30 5.42 -8.20 -8.66
CA MET A 30 6.25 -7.16 -9.26
C MET A 30 7.12 -6.46 -8.22
N ILE A 31 6.73 -6.43 -6.94
CA ILE A 31 7.54 -5.84 -5.88
C ILE A 31 8.83 -6.66 -5.70
N PRO A 32 10.04 -6.06 -5.65
CA PRO A 32 11.27 -6.74 -5.27
C PRO A 32 11.15 -7.49 -3.93
N LYS A 33 11.78 -8.66 -3.82
CA LYS A 33 11.68 -9.52 -2.64
C LYS A 33 12.01 -8.81 -1.33
N ARG A 34 13.00 -7.90 -1.34
CA ARG A 34 13.39 -7.10 -0.17
C ARG A 34 12.24 -6.20 0.30
N THR A 35 11.57 -5.51 -0.62
CA THR A 35 10.44 -4.63 -0.29
C THR A 35 9.23 -5.44 0.17
N GLN A 36 8.95 -6.60 -0.44
CA GLN A 36 7.92 -7.52 0.06
C GLN A 36 8.17 -7.92 1.52
N GLN A 37 9.42 -8.25 1.88
CA GLN A 37 9.79 -8.59 3.25
C GLN A 37 9.61 -7.41 4.21
N LEU A 38 9.91 -6.19 3.78
CA LEU A 38 9.70 -4.99 4.59
C LEU A 38 8.21 -4.72 4.84
N ILE A 39 7.36 -4.88 3.82
CA ILE A 39 5.90 -4.77 3.99
C ILE A 39 5.43 -5.75 5.05
N TRP A 40 5.80 -7.03 4.93
CA TRP A 40 5.43 -8.04 5.92
C TRP A 40 6.01 -7.79 7.32
N LYS A 41 7.24 -7.25 7.39
CA LYS A 41 7.88 -6.92 8.66
C LYS A 41 7.11 -5.86 9.45
N TYR A 42 6.56 -4.86 8.76
CA TYR A 42 5.84 -3.75 9.40
C TYR A 42 4.32 -3.91 9.42
N TYR A 43 3.79 -4.87 8.66
CA TYR A 43 2.37 -5.20 8.65
C TYR A 43 1.91 -5.66 10.03
N ARG A 44 0.81 -5.10 10.50
CA ARG A 44 0.10 -5.56 11.71
C ARG A 44 -1.29 -6.08 11.32
N PRO A 45 -1.68 -7.29 11.73
CA PRO A 45 -3.06 -7.75 11.63
C PRO A 45 -4.03 -6.72 12.24
N GLY A 46 -5.08 -6.35 11.51
CA GLY A 46 -6.06 -5.34 11.96
C GLY A 46 -5.68 -3.87 11.69
N GLN A 47 -4.55 -3.57 11.03
CA GLN A 47 -4.20 -2.18 10.67
C GLN A 47 -5.21 -1.48 9.74
N CYS A 48 -6.04 -2.25 9.02
CA CYS A 48 -7.15 -1.74 8.20
C CYS A 48 -8.41 -1.48 9.04
N ASP A 49 -8.49 -2.01 10.25
CA ASP A 49 -9.62 -1.79 11.15
C ASP A 49 -9.44 -0.46 11.91
N ASP A 50 -8.24 -0.20 12.41
CA ASP A 50 -7.92 1.00 13.19
C ASP A 50 -7.36 2.18 12.36
N TRP A 51 -6.92 1.92 11.12
CA TRP A 51 -6.27 2.92 10.26
C TRP A 51 -5.12 3.64 10.97
N LYS A 52 -4.33 2.88 11.73
CA LYS A 52 -3.11 3.31 12.44
C LYS A 52 -1.91 2.40 12.09
N PRO A 53 -1.52 2.29 10.81
CA PRO A 53 -0.25 1.66 10.45
C PRO A 53 0.92 2.47 11.01
N SER A 54 2.08 1.82 11.15
CA SER A 54 3.30 2.53 11.58
C SER A 54 3.85 3.43 10.46
N LEU A 55 4.70 4.39 10.84
CA LEU A 55 5.38 5.25 9.88
C LEU A 55 6.24 4.42 8.90
N GLU A 56 6.94 3.40 9.40
CA GLU A 56 7.75 2.50 8.59
C GLU A 56 6.90 1.70 7.59
N TYR A 57 5.69 1.29 7.98
CA TYR A 57 4.75 0.65 7.06
C TYR A 57 4.35 1.60 5.94
N CYS A 58 3.96 2.85 6.26
CA CYS A 58 3.57 3.84 5.26
C CYS A 58 4.70 4.16 4.28
N ILE A 59 5.92 4.37 4.77
CA ILE A 59 7.10 4.63 3.93
C ILE A 59 7.37 3.44 3.00
N THR A 60 7.33 2.22 3.53
CA THR A 60 7.57 1.01 2.74
C THR A 60 6.46 0.79 1.71
N ALA A 61 5.21 1.08 2.06
CA ALA A 61 4.08 1.01 1.15
C ALA A 61 4.27 1.97 -0.02
N LYS A 62 4.58 3.25 0.23
CA LYS A 62 4.88 4.22 -0.84
C LYS A 62 6.01 3.75 -1.75
N LEU A 63 7.09 3.20 -1.18
CA LEU A 63 8.19 2.62 -1.96
C LEU A 63 7.68 1.51 -2.90
N ALA A 64 6.90 0.57 -2.38
CA ALA A 64 6.37 -0.54 -3.16
C ALA A 64 5.45 -0.06 -4.30
N LEU A 65 4.65 0.99 -4.08
CA LEU A 65 3.82 1.62 -5.11
C LEU A 65 4.68 2.17 -6.26
N CYS A 66 5.72 2.93 -5.93
CA CYS A 66 6.65 3.49 -6.91
C CYS A 66 7.42 2.39 -7.69
N GLU A 67 7.83 1.31 -7.03
CA GLU A 67 8.51 0.17 -7.67
C GLU A 67 7.60 -0.52 -8.69
N VAL A 68 6.32 -0.72 -8.35
CA VAL A 68 5.33 -1.29 -9.28
C VAL A 68 5.07 -0.34 -10.45
N ALA A 69 4.86 0.95 -10.16
CA ALA A 69 4.63 1.96 -11.18
C ALA A 69 5.81 2.05 -12.17
N THR A 70 7.05 2.00 -11.67
CA THR A 70 8.26 1.95 -12.51
C THR A 70 8.25 0.76 -13.45
N LYS A 71 7.86 -0.43 -12.95
CA LYS A 71 7.79 -1.65 -13.78
C LYS A 71 6.64 -1.63 -14.78
N GLU A 72 5.55 -0.92 -14.47
CA GLU A 72 4.45 -0.68 -15.40
C GLU A 72 4.67 0.54 -16.31
N LYS A 73 5.82 1.23 -16.17
CA LYS A 73 6.16 2.46 -16.91
C LYS A 73 5.13 3.59 -16.72
N ILE A 74 4.53 3.63 -15.53
CA ILE A 74 3.64 4.71 -15.12
C ILE A 74 4.51 5.86 -14.59
N SER A 75 4.29 7.07 -15.08
CA SER A 75 4.93 8.28 -14.56
C SER A 75 4.25 8.67 -13.25
N VAL A 76 5.01 8.69 -12.16
CA VAL A 76 4.52 9.06 -10.83
C VAL A 76 4.91 10.50 -10.53
N ASN A 77 3.96 11.34 -10.14
CA ASN A 77 4.21 12.73 -9.76
C ASN A 77 3.98 13.00 -8.26
N GLY A 78 3.46 12.03 -7.51
CA GLY A 78 3.19 12.13 -6.07
C GLY A 78 1.76 12.59 -5.76
N ASP A 79 0.96 12.93 -6.77
CA ASP A 79 -0.42 13.37 -6.61
C ASP A 79 -1.45 12.23 -6.69
N GLU A 80 -1.00 11.00 -6.87
CA GLU A 80 -1.86 9.83 -6.99
C GLU A 80 -2.58 9.50 -5.67
N ASP A 81 -3.85 9.12 -5.77
CA ASP A 81 -4.72 8.87 -4.61
C ASP A 81 -4.12 7.80 -3.68
N GLU A 82 -3.51 6.76 -4.24
CA GLU A 82 -2.89 5.68 -3.47
C GLU A 82 -1.65 6.14 -2.70
N LEU A 83 -0.90 7.14 -3.20
CA LEU A 83 0.22 7.74 -2.47
C LEU A 83 -0.27 8.72 -1.42
N LYS A 84 -1.27 9.54 -1.74
CA LYS A 84 -1.91 10.50 -0.82
C LYS A 84 -2.53 9.81 0.40
N LEU A 85 -3.06 8.61 0.23
CA LEU A 85 -3.52 7.79 1.35
C LEU A 85 -2.41 7.63 2.40
N TYR A 86 -1.20 7.28 1.98
CA TYR A 86 -0.08 7.08 2.91
C TYR A 86 0.46 8.40 3.46
N ASP A 87 0.46 9.48 2.69
CA ASP A 87 0.81 10.80 3.20
C ASP A 87 -0.14 11.25 4.30
N TRP A 88 -1.44 11.04 4.11
CA TRP A 88 -2.44 11.29 5.15
C TRP A 88 -2.22 10.41 6.39
N LEU A 89 -1.94 9.12 6.22
CA LEU A 89 -1.69 8.20 7.34
C LEU A 89 -0.43 8.56 8.13
N MET A 90 0.61 9.10 7.48
CA MET A 90 1.83 9.58 8.14
C MET A 90 1.61 10.89 8.91
N GLY A 91 0.76 11.78 8.40
CA GLY A 91 0.45 13.07 9.04
C GLY A 91 -0.66 13.00 10.10
N LYS A 92 -1.36 11.86 10.23
CA LYS A 92 -2.45 11.68 11.18
C LYS A 92 -1.90 11.70 12.61
N PRO A 93 -2.33 12.63 13.48
CA PRO A 93 -1.86 12.68 14.86
C PRO A 93 -2.19 11.38 15.57
N THR A 94 -1.20 10.80 16.23
CA THR A 94 -1.39 9.65 17.12
C THR A 94 -2.08 10.15 18.39
N ALA A 95 -3.41 10.05 18.42
CA ALA A 95 -4.20 10.21 19.64
C ALA A 95 -3.88 9.14 20.67
#